data_AF-A0AA88YQL7-F1
#
_entry.id   AF-A0AA88YQL7-F1
#
_cell.length_a   1.000
_cell.length_b   1.000
_cell.length_c   1.000
_cell.angle_alpha   90.00
_cell.angle_beta   90.00
_cell.angle_gamma   90.00
#
_symmetry.space_group_name_H-M   'P 1'
#
loop_
_entity.id
_entity.type
_entity.pdbx_description
1 polymer ?
#
loop_
_entity_poly.entity_id
_entity_poly.type
_entity_poly.pdbx_seq_one_letter_code
_entity_poly.pdbx_strand_id
1 'polypeptide(L)'
;MATPASAKKTKVSSCGLCDAKIAVKWKCKDCDKYLCENCKVQHQRNKATKKHVILEKKKGKPKTENKDSFPDLLNGNPTGTDSANGQEDIAYAFCTKHTDNLMQWFCNSCCLQVCKICISIEHEAHVIAEVASVLKKREKKITKYFKYVSENFLKDALERRKKSKELR
;
A
#
# COMPACT_ATOMS: atom_id res chain seq x y z
N MET A 1 25.47 42.45 4.79
CA MET A 1 26.15 41.22 5.28
C MET A 1 25.07 40.33 5.88
N ALA A 2 24.67 39.28 5.17
CA ALA A 2 23.50 38.46 5.49
C ALA A 2 23.88 37.27 6.39
N THR A 3 23.06 37.03 7.42
CA THR A 3 23.14 35.93 8.38
C THR A 3 22.77 34.59 7.75
N PRO A 4 23.40 33.45 8.10
CA PRO A 4 22.91 32.15 7.69
C PRO A 4 21.89 31.58 8.69
N ALA A 5 20.90 30.92 8.11
CA ALA A 5 19.63 30.48 8.69
C ALA A 5 19.77 29.30 9.67
N SER A 6 18.91 29.32 10.70
CA SER A 6 18.68 28.23 11.65
C SER A 6 18.26 26.93 10.95
N ALA A 7 19.13 25.92 11.01
CA ALA A 7 18.80 24.54 10.65
C ALA A 7 17.84 23.93 11.69
N LYS A 8 16.62 23.57 11.25
CA LYS A 8 15.62 22.89 12.08
C LYS A 8 16.15 21.51 12.50
N LYS A 9 16.50 21.34 13.80
CA LYS A 9 16.91 20.07 14.40
C LYS A 9 15.74 19.08 14.45
N THR A 10 15.68 18.14 13.51
CA THR A 10 14.77 17.00 13.58
C THR A 10 15.22 16.09 14.72
N LYS A 11 14.40 15.94 15.78
CA LYS A 11 14.72 15.06 16.93
C LYS A 11 14.79 13.59 16.46
N VAL A 12 16.00 13.08 16.23
CA VAL A 12 16.25 11.65 15.97
C VAL A 12 16.23 10.91 17.31
N SER A 13 15.28 10.01 17.53
CA SER A 13 15.31 9.10 18.69
C SER A 13 16.37 8.01 18.47
N SER A 14 17.26 7.80 19.45
CA SER A 14 18.33 6.78 19.43
C SER A 14 17.88 5.44 20.02
N CYS A 15 18.63 4.38 19.76
CA CYS A 15 18.40 3.04 20.33
C CYS A 15 18.70 3.02 21.83
N GLY A 16 17.86 2.33 22.61
CA GLY A 16 18.02 2.19 24.07
C GLY A 16 18.76 0.92 24.51
N LEU A 17 19.25 0.12 23.55
CA LEU A 17 20.01 -1.12 23.77
C LEU A 17 21.41 -1.10 23.11
N CYS A 18 21.73 -0.05 22.34
CA CYS A 18 23.06 0.13 21.76
C CYS A 18 23.36 1.61 21.52
N ASP A 19 24.63 1.97 21.44
CA ASP A 19 25.09 3.35 21.23
C ASP A 19 25.04 3.80 19.77
N ALA A 20 24.41 3.00 18.90
CA ALA A 20 24.27 3.35 17.50
C ALA A 20 23.37 4.58 17.35
N LYS A 21 23.92 5.66 16.78
CA LYS A 21 23.22 6.93 16.47
C LYS A 21 22.36 6.78 15.21
N ILE A 22 21.49 5.76 15.19
CA ILE A 22 20.67 5.37 14.04
C ILE A 22 19.20 5.64 14.36
N ALA A 23 18.42 5.99 13.33
CA ALA A 23 16.98 6.16 13.45
C ALA A 23 16.28 4.86 13.92
N VAL A 24 15.60 4.94 15.06
CA VAL A 24 14.78 3.84 15.59
C VAL A 24 13.37 3.88 15.04
N LYS A 25 12.91 2.75 14.50
CA LYS A 25 11.52 2.57 14.02
C LYS A 25 10.68 1.75 14.97
N TRP A 26 11.27 1.02 15.92
CA TRP A 26 10.53 0.10 16.79
C TRP A 26 10.61 0.50 18.26
N LYS A 27 9.57 0.19 19.02
CA LYS A 27 9.50 0.32 20.47
C LYS A 27 9.03 -1.00 21.06
N CYS A 28 9.79 -1.54 22.01
CA CYS A 28 9.32 -2.64 22.83
C CYS A 28 8.43 -2.10 23.96
N LYS A 29 7.20 -2.61 24.10
CA LYS A 29 6.29 -2.18 25.16
C LYS A 29 6.75 -2.69 26.53
N ASP A 30 7.21 -3.93 26.61
CA ASP A 30 7.60 -4.58 27.87
C ASP A 30 8.92 -4.06 28.45
N CYS A 31 9.82 -3.56 27.60
CA CYS A 31 11.08 -2.96 28.04
C CYS A 31 11.06 -1.42 28.02
N ASP A 32 9.96 -0.83 27.56
CA ASP A 32 9.79 0.61 27.29
C ASP A 32 10.96 1.28 26.52
N LYS A 33 11.66 0.51 25.68
CA LYS A 33 12.87 0.94 24.95
C LYS A 33 12.64 1.02 23.45
N TYR A 34 13.28 1.99 22.81
CA TYR A 34 13.35 2.09 21.36
C TYR A 34 14.46 1.21 20.80
N LEU A 35 14.16 0.52 19.69
CA LEU A 35 15.03 -0.46 19.06
C LEU A 35 15.31 -0.03 17.61
N CYS A 36 16.57 -0.08 17.20
CA CYS A 36 16.95 -0.11 15.78
C CYS A 36 16.64 -1.50 15.19
N GLU A 37 16.77 -1.65 13.87
CA GLU A 37 16.44 -2.93 13.20
C GLU A 37 17.27 -4.09 13.79
N ASN A 38 18.57 -3.88 13.99
CA ASN A 38 19.45 -4.93 14.50
C ASN A 38 19.08 -5.33 15.95
N CYS A 39 18.81 -4.34 16.81
CA CYS A 39 18.39 -4.60 18.18
C CYS A 39 17.00 -5.25 18.23
N LYS A 40 16.07 -4.91 17.34
CA LYS A 40 14.77 -5.61 17.24
C LYS A 40 14.98 -7.10 16.93
N VAL A 41 15.80 -7.43 15.94
CA VAL A 41 16.04 -8.82 15.53
C VAL A 41 16.68 -9.61 16.68
N GLN A 42 17.68 -9.03 17.37
CA GLN A 42 18.28 -9.66 18.54
C GLN A 42 17.28 -9.83 19.69
N HIS A 43 16.43 -8.82 19.93
CA HIS A 43 15.40 -8.82 20.97
C HIS A 43 14.34 -9.90 20.73
N GLN A 44 13.99 -10.18 19.48
CA GLN A 44 13.04 -11.26 19.13
C GLN A 44 13.67 -12.65 19.23
N ARG A 45 15.00 -12.76 19.14
CA ARG A 45 15.71 -14.05 19.22
C ARG A 45 16.09 -14.44 20.64
N ASN A 46 16.29 -13.45 21.52
CA ASN A 46 16.69 -13.70 22.90
C ASN A 46 15.55 -14.33 23.72
N LYS A 47 15.84 -15.40 24.47
CA LYS A 47 14.85 -16.18 25.24
C LYS A 47 14.07 -15.32 26.23
N ALA A 48 14.72 -14.32 26.84
CA ALA A 48 14.11 -13.43 27.82
C ALA A 48 13.11 -12.43 27.20
N THR A 49 13.32 -12.04 25.94
CA THR A 49 12.59 -10.91 25.32
C THR A 49 11.81 -11.31 24.06
N LYS A 50 11.89 -12.58 23.63
CA LYS A 50 11.21 -13.11 22.44
C LYS A 50 9.69 -12.99 22.49
N LYS A 51 9.10 -13.00 23.70
CA LYS A 51 7.66 -12.83 23.91
C LYS A 51 7.23 -11.38 24.06
N HIS A 52 8.17 -10.43 24.00
CA HIS A 52 7.85 -9.02 24.15
C HIS A 52 7.18 -8.45 22.91
N VAL A 53 6.24 -7.54 23.14
CA VAL A 53 5.46 -6.86 22.11
C VAL A 53 6.28 -5.69 21.56
N ILE A 54 6.69 -5.83 20.29
CA ILE A 54 7.42 -4.79 19.57
C ILE A 54 6.45 -4.09 18.61
N LEU A 55 6.31 -2.77 18.79
CA LEU A 55 5.48 -1.92 17.96
C LEU A 55 6.36 -1.11 17.01
N GLU A 56 5.98 -1.02 15.75
CA GLU A 56 6.57 -0.08 14.81
C GLU A 56 5.94 1.31 15.01
N LYS A 57 6.79 2.33 15.22
CA LYS A 57 6.37 3.73 15.15
C LYS A 57 5.92 4.00 13.71
N LYS A 58 4.61 3.96 13.47
CA LYS A 58 4.02 4.55 12.26
C LYS A 58 4.54 5.99 12.19
N LYS A 59 5.35 6.30 11.17
CA LYS A 59 5.72 7.68 10.87
C LYS A 59 4.42 8.47 10.87
N GLY A 60 4.32 9.51 11.70
CA GLY A 60 3.22 10.45 11.61
C GLY A 60 3.14 10.89 10.16
N LYS A 61 2.08 10.46 9.46
CA LYS A 61 1.71 11.11 8.21
C LYS A 61 1.48 12.58 8.55
N PRO A 62 1.99 13.55 7.76
CA PRO A 62 1.33 14.86 7.77
C PRO A 62 -0.16 14.60 7.55
N LYS A 63 -1.02 15.24 8.36
CA LYS A 63 -2.47 15.03 8.32
C LYS A 63 -2.95 15.16 6.87
N THR A 64 -3.43 14.07 6.30
CA THR A 64 -4.47 14.08 5.29
C THR A 64 -5.53 13.10 5.74
N GLU A 65 -6.75 13.60 5.68
CA GLU A 65 -7.95 13.13 6.36
C GLU A 65 -8.57 11.92 5.63
N ASN A 66 -9.36 11.15 6.37
CA ASN A 66 -10.23 10.02 5.95
C ASN A 66 -9.58 8.77 5.31
N LYS A 67 -9.75 7.61 5.97
CA LYS A 67 -9.31 6.28 5.53
C LYS A 67 -10.43 5.24 5.39
N ASP A 68 -11.67 5.69 5.34
CA ASP A 68 -12.80 4.84 4.95
C ASP A 68 -13.30 5.16 3.53
N SER A 69 -12.57 6.00 2.81
CA SER A 69 -12.76 6.22 1.38
C SER A 69 -11.70 5.42 0.62
N PHE A 70 -12.16 4.62 -0.33
CA PHE A 70 -11.35 4.01 -1.38
C PHE A 70 -10.23 4.99 -1.79
N PRO A 71 -8.95 4.59 -1.82
CA PRO A 71 -7.90 5.49 -2.26
C PRO A 71 -8.23 5.96 -3.68
N ASP A 72 -8.43 7.26 -3.80
CA ASP A 72 -8.68 7.95 -5.06
C ASP A 72 -7.39 7.89 -5.89
N LEU A 73 -7.19 6.76 -6.57
CA LEU A 73 -6.05 6.50 -7.46
C LEU A 73 -6.05 7.42 -8.68
N LEU A 74 -7.02 8.34 -8.80
CA LEU A 74 -7.14 9.32 -9.87
C LEU A 74 -6.51 10.69 -9.53
N ASN A 75 -6.06 10.92 -8.30
CA ASN A 75 -5.65 12.28 -7.87
C ASN A 75 -4.18 12.43 -7.45
N GLY A 76 -3.24 11.85 -8.22
CA GLY A 76 -1.80 11.88 -7.90
C GLY A 76 -0.86 12.16 -9.07
N ASN A 77 -0.87 13.40 -9.57
CA ASN A 77 0.18 14.15 -10.29
C ASN A 77 0.97 13.42 -11.41
N PRO A 78 0.58 13.56 -12.70
CA PRO A 78 1.44 13.15 -13.81
C PRO A 78 2.58 14.15 -13.93
N THR A 79 3.79 13.77 -13.51
CA THR A 79 4.99 14.42 -14.05
C THR A 79 5.05 14.03 -15.51
N GLY A 80 4.62 14.97 -16.36
CA GLY A 80 4.41 14.80 -17.78
C GLY A 80 5.66 14.34 -18.52
N THR A 81 5.43 13.45 -19.49
CA THR A 81 6.19 13.45 -20.73
C THR A 81 5.18 13.80 -21.81
N ASP A 82 5.39 14.94 -22.44
CA ASP A 82 4.56 15.46 -23.51
C ASP A 82 4.50 14.44 -24.66
N SER A 83 3.38 13.76 -24.82
CA SER A 83 3.13 12.96 -26.02
C SER A 83 1.66 13.06 -26.38
N ALA A 84 1.40 13.94 -27.34
CA ALA A 84 0.11 14.13 -27.97
C ALA A 84 -0.27 12.89 -28.78
N ASN A 85 -0.78 11.85 -28.13
CA ASN A 85 -1.52 10.76 -28.75
C ASN A 85 -2.49 10.22 -27.70
N GLY A 86 -3.80 10.35 -27.95
CA GLY A 86 -4.88 10.04 -27.01
C GLY A 86 -5.02 8.57 -26.61
N GLN A 87 -3.98 7.98 -26.02
CA GLN A 87 -4.08 6.78 -25.23
C GLN A 87 -4.45 7.17 -23.80
N GLU A 88 -5.43 6.48 -23.24
CA GLU A 88 -5.80 6.54 -21.83
C GLU A 88 -4.55 6.33 -20.97
N ASP A 89 -4.04 7.40 -20.35
CA ASP A 89 -2.79 7.41 -19.61
C ASP A 89 -2.92 6.59 -18.32
N ILE A 90 -2.63 5.29 -18.41
CA ILE A 90 -2.57 4.42 -17.23
C ILE A 90 -1.30 4.80 -16.44
N ALA A 91 -1.51 5.51 -15.33
CA ALA A 91 -0.43 5.84 -14.40
C ALA A 91 0.10 4.58 -13.70
N TYR A 92 1.34 4.21 -14.01
CA TYR A 92 2.01 3.08 -13.38
C TYR A 92 2.79 3.52 -12.13
N ALA A 93 2.67 2.73 -11.05
CA ALA A 93 3.51 2.91 -9.88
C ALA A 93 4.93 2.34 -10.12
N PHE A 94 5.92 2.90 -9.40
CA PHE A 94 7.25 2.32 -9.31
C PHE A 94 7.30 1.15 -8.32
N CYS A 95 8.15 0.17 -8.61
CA CYS A 95 8.34 -1.01 -7.77
C CYS A 95 9.02 -0.63 -6.44
N THR A 96 8.51 -1.16 -5.35
CA THR A 96 9.07 -0.91 -4.00
C THR A 96 10.41 -1.63 -3.76
N LYS A 97 10.68 -2.73 -4.49
CA LYS A 97 11.96 -3.46 -4.47
C LYS A 97 12.96 -2.92 -5.49
N HIS A 98 12.47 -2.42 -6.62
CA HIS A 98 13.25 -1.98 -7.77
C HIS A 98 12.80 -0.57 -8.17
N THR A 99 13.25 0.44 -7.43
CA THR A 99 12.67 1.80 -7.42
C THR A 99 12.61 2.49 -8.78
N ASP A 100 13.49 2.12 -9.71
CA ASP A 100 13.56 2.73 -11.05
C ASP A 100 12.77 1.94 -12.11
N ASN A 101 11.96 0.96 -11.68
CA ASN A 101 11.22 0.10 -12.59
C ASN A 101 9.71 0.24 -12.37
N LEU A 102 9.01 0.61 -13.44
CA LEU A 102 7.56 0.69 -13.47
C LEU A 102 6.94 -0.70 -13.32
N MET A 103 5.86 -0.77 -12.56
CA MET A 103 5.09 -2.00 -12.33
C MET A 103 4.06 -2.18 -13.45
N GLN A 104 4.49 -2.31 -14.70
CA GLN A 104 3.53 -2.28 -15.81
C GLN A 104 2.78 -3.62 -15.99
N TRP A 105 3.32 -4.73 -15.47
CA TRP A 105 2.78 -6.08 -15.72
C TRP A 105 2.06 -6.64 -14.50
N PHE A 106 1.20 -7.64 -14.73
CA PHE A 106 0.40 -8.32 -13.73
C PHE A 106 0.67 -9.83 -13.80
N CYS A 107 1.10 -10.40 -12.69
CA CYS A 107 1.25 -11.84 -12.52
C CYS A 107 -0.11 -12.44 -12.14
N ASN A 108 -0.70 -13.23 -13.04
CA ASN A 108 -1.99 -13.89 -12.80
C ASN A 108 -1.87 -15.01 -11.76
N SER A 109 -0.72 -15.69 -11.69
CA SER A 109 -0.48 -16.76 -10.72
C SER A 109 -0.45 -16.22 -9.27
N CYS A 110 0.20 -15.06 -9.05
CA CYS A 110 0.32 -14.46 -7.72
C CYS A 110 -0.78 -13.43 -7.41
N CYS A 111 -1.57 -13.04 -8.40
CA CYS A 111 -2.49 -11.90 -8.32
C CYS A 111 -1.82 -10.57 -7.90
N LEU A 112 -0.60 -10.31 -8.37
CA LEU A 112 0.19 -9.13 -8.03
C LEU A 112 0.65 -8.36 -9.27
N GLN A 113 0.67 -7.04 -9.17
CA GLN A 113 1.33 -6.17 -10.14
C GLN A 113 2.85 -6.25 -9.91
N VAL A 114 3.65 -6.33 -10.98
CA VAL A 114 5.09 -6.63 -10.95
C VAL A 114 5.84 -5.80 -11.99
N CYS A 115 7.12 -5.51 -11.72
CA CYS A 115 8.01 -4.87 -12.70
C CYS A 115 8.83 -5.91 -13.47
N LYS A 116 9.54 -5.48 -14.53
CA LYS A 116 10.38 -6.35 -15.35
C LYS A 116 11.41 -7.15 -14.56
N ILE A 117 12.02 -6.55 -13.53
CA ILE A 117 13.02 -7.25 -12.70
C ILE A 117 12.35 -8.34 -11.87
N CYS A 118 11.23 -8.05 -11.20
CA CYS A 118 10.47 -9.04 -10.42
C CYS A 118 10.11 -10.28 -11.27
N ILE A 119 9.82 -10.08 -12.56
CA ILE A 119 9.52 -11.19 -13.46
C ILE A 119 10.75 -12.08 -13.63
N SER A 120 11.90 -11.50 -13.94
CA SER A 120 13.12 -12.28 -14.13
C SER A 120 13.64 -12.99 -12.88
N ILE A 121 13.32 -12.53 -11.67
CA ILE A 121 13.88 -13.10 -10.42
C ILE A 121 12.90 -13.97 -9.62
N GLU A 122 11.60 -13.67 -9.66
CA GLU A 122 10.59 -14.27 -8.76
C GLU A 122 9.37 -14.82 -9.52
N HIS A 123 9.15 -14.42 -10.78
CA HIS A 123 7.93 -14.76 -11.52
C HIS A 123 8.17 -15.24 -12.95
N GLU A 124 9.34 -15.79 -13.24
CA GLU A 124 9.76 -16.17 -14.60
C GLU A 124 8.84 -17.24 -15.18
N ALA A 125 8.46 -18.23 -14.36
CA ALA A 125 7.59 -19.34 -14.76
C ALA A 125 6.09 -19.06 -14.55
N HIS A 126 5.69 -17.83 -14.25
CA HIS A 126 4.29 -17.49 -13.98
C HIS A 126 3.59 -16.89 -15.21
N VAL A 127 2.25 -16.90 -15.17
CA VAL A 127 1.45 -16.32 -16.25
C VAL A 127 1.39 -14.80 -16.11
N ILE A 128 2.16 -14.09 -16.91
CA ILE A 128 2.25 -12.62 -16.91
C ILE A 128 1.35 -12.02 -18.00
N ALA A 129 0.69 -10.90 -17.70
CA ALA A 129 -0.07 -10.11 -18.65
C ALA A 129 0.14 -8.62 -18.39
N GLU A 130 -0.17 -7.77 -19.38
CA GLU A 130 -0.14 -6.32 -19.20
C GLU A 130 -1.27 -5.84 -18.28
N VAL A 131 -0.98 -4.88 -17.38
CA VAL A 131 -1.97 -4.34 -16.44
C VAL A 131 -3.17 -3.73 -17.17
N ALA A 132 -2.96 -2.93 -18.21
CA ALA A 132 -4.03 -2.33 -19.01
C ALA A 132 -5.07 -3.37 -19.48
N SER A 133 -4.55 -4.45 -20.07
CA SER A 133 -5.35 -5.57 -20.55
C SER A 133 -6.09 -6.31 -19.42
N VAL A 134 -5.46 -6.46 -18.25
CA VAL A 134 -6.07 -7.10 -17.09
C VAL A 134 -7.18 -6.25 -16.48
N LEU A 135 -6.94 -4.93 -16.32
CA LEU A 135 -7.94 -3.99 -15.78
C LEU A 135 -9.20 -3.98 -16.66
N LYS A 136 -9.04 -3.81 -17.97
CA LYS A 136 -10.15 -3.82 -18.93
C LYS A 136 -10.97 -5.12 -18.88
N LYS A 137 -10.31 -6.27 -18.76
CA LYS A 137 -10.98 -7.58 -18.66
C LYS A 137 -11.71 -7.73 -17.31
N ARG A 138 -11.10 -7.30 -16.21
CA ARG A 138 -11.67 -7.40 -14.86
C ARG A 138 -12.85 -6.45 -14.67
N GLU A 139 -12.74 -5.21 -15.14
CA GLU A 139 -13.81 -4.22 -15.11
C GLU A 139 -15.06 -4.76 -15.82
N LYS A 140 -14.92 -5.26 -17.05
CA LYS A 140 -16.04 -5.88 -17.79
C LYS A 140 -16.71 -7.01 -17.01
N LYS A 141 -15.93 -7.87 -16.34
CA LYS A 141 -16.47 -8.97 -15.52
C LYS A 141 -17.21 -8.44 -14.30
N ILE A 142 -16.63 -7.48 -13.59
CA ILE A 142 -17.24 -6.85 -12.41
C ILE A 142 -18.56 -6.18 -12.80
N THR A 143 -18.57 -5.38 -13.87
CA THR A 143 -19.77 -4.69 -14.36
C THR A 143 -20.87 -5.69 -14.73
N LYS A 144 -20.52 -6.78 -15.42
CA LYS A 144 -21.48 -7.84 -15.78
C LYS A 144 -22.06 -8.51 -14.53
N TYR A 145 -21.22 -8.87 -13.56
CA TYR A 145 -21.67 -9.50 -12.33
C TYR A 145 -22.50 -8.54 -11.47
N PHE A 146 -22.09 -7.28 -11.36
CA PHE A 146 -22.83 -6.25 -10.64
C PHE A 146 -24.23 -6.04 -11.22
N LYS A 147 -24.34 -5.96 -12.56
CA LYS A 147 -25.64 -5.90 -13.24
C LYS A 147 -26.51 -7.11 -12.91
N TYR A 148 -25.95 -8.32 -13.00
CA TYR A 148 -26.66 -9.55 -12.66
C TYR A 148 -27.19 -9.54 -11.21
N VAL A 149 -26.35 -9.17 -10.23
CA VAL A 149 -26.76 -9.09 -8.82
C VAL A 149 -27.83 -8.02 -8.61
N SER A 150 -27.67 -6.87 -9.27
CA SER A 150 -28.61 -5.75 -9.21
C SER A 150 -29.99 -6.13 -9.74
N GLU A 151 -30.03 -6.86 -10.84
CA GLU A 151 -31.28 -7.23 -11.51
C GLU A 151 -32.01 -8.40 -10.85
N ASN A 152 -31.28 -9.40 -10.34
CA ASN A 152 -31.89 -10.66 -9.90
C ASN A 152 -32.01 -10.82 -8.37
N PHE A 153 -31.24 -10.06 -7.59
CA PHE A 153 -31.24 -10.24 -6.13
C PHE A 153 -31.62 -8.97 -5.39
N LEU A 154 -31.04 -7.83 -5.78
CA LEU A 154 -31.27 -6.56 -5.10
C LEU A 154 -32.69 -6.05 -5.29
N LYS A 155 -33.25 -6.10 -6.51
CA LYS A 155 -34.64 -5.70 -6.78
C LYS A 155 -35.63 -6.50 -5.93
N ASP A 156 -35.57 -7.83 -5.98
CA ASP A 156 -36.45 -8.72 -5.22
C ASP A 156 -36.30 -8.58 -3.71
N ALA A 157 -35.08 -8.35 -3.22
CA ALA A 157 -34.83 -8.11 -1.79
C ALA A 157 -35.46 -6.78 -1.33
N LEU A 158 -35.37 -5.73 -2.13
CA LEU A 158 -35.98 -4.43 -1.83
C LEU A 158 -37.51 -4.50 -1.85
N GLU A 159 -38.10 -5.22 -2.81
CA GLU A 159 -39.55 -5.39 -2.90
C GLU A 159 -40.12 -6.18 -1.71
N ARG A 160 -39.48 -7.29 -1.33
CA ARG A 160 -39.87 -8.05 -0.13
C ARG A 160 -39.82 -7.19 1.14
N ARG A 161 -38.80 -6.34 1.26
CA ARG A 161 -38.66 -5.41 2.39
C ARG A 161 -39.77 -4.36 2.41
N LYS A 162 -40.21 -3.85 1.25
CA LYS A 162 -41.33 -2.90 1.17
C LYS A 162 -42.64 -3.55 1.61
N LYS A 163 -43.00 -4.71 1.03
CA LYS A 163 -44.22 -5.46 1.40
C LYS A 163 -44.27 -5.80 2.89
N SER A 164 -43.13 -6.20 3.48
CA SER A 164 -43.06 -6.50 4.92
C SER A 164 -43.29 -5.27 5.82
N LYS A 165 -43.03 -4.05 5.33
CA LYS A 165 -43.27 -2.81 6.08
C LYS A 165 -44.72 -2.34 5.97
N GLU A 166 -45.37 -2.58 4.83
CA GLU A 166 -46.78 -2.22 4.60
C GLU A 166 -47.75 -3.13 5.37
N LEU A 167 -47.30 -4.32 5.77
CA LEU A 167 -48.09 -5.29 6.54
C LEU A 167 -48.06 -5.07 8.07
N ARG A 168 -47.32 -4.05 8.55
CA ARG A 168 -47.19 -3.70 9.98
C ARG A 168 -47.93 -2.40 10.26
#